data_AF-A0A1A8KUX0-F1
#
_entry.id   AF-A0A1A8KUX0-F1
#
_cell.length_a   1.000
_cell.length_b   1.000
_cell.length_c   1.000
_cell.angle_alpha   90.00
_cell.angle_beta   90.00
_cell.angle_gamma   90.00
#
_symmetry.space_group_name_H-M   'P 1'
#
loop_
_entity.id
_entity.type
_entity.pdbx_description
1 polymer ?
#
loop_
_entity_poly.entity_id
_entity_poly.type
_entity_poly.pdbx_seq_one_letter_code
_entity_poly.pdbx_strand_id
1 'polypeptide(L)'
;VHRHCRQQGKGSILLWRYLQYLRCVPGLRRALLICEDFLVPFYLKAGFKEKGPSEISVSNLNFQEMEYLLGGQAYARRNSGC
;
A
#
# COMPACT_ATOMS: atom_id res chain seq x y z
N VAL A 1 3.10 -2.00 -13.93
CA VAL A 1 2.14 -1.80 -15.05
C VAL A 1 2.91 -1.80 -16.36
N HIS A 2 2.50 -2.64 -17.32
CA HIS A 2 3.13 -2.71 -18.64
C HIS A 2 3.19 -1.33 -19.31
N ARG A 3 4.28 -1.03 -20.05
CA ARG A 3 4.53 0.32 -20.60
C ARG A 3 3.35 0.86 -21.41
N HIS A 4 2.78 0.04 -22.30
CA HIS A 4 1.60 0.40 -23.12
C HIS A 4 0.28 0.55 -22.35
N CYS A 5 0.26 0.22 -21.07
CA CYS A 5 -0.92 0.31 -20.19
C CYS A 5 -0.76 1.36 -19.09
N ARG A 6 0.35 2.11 -19.07
CA ARG A 6 0.56 3.21 -18.11
C ARG A 6 -0.41 4.36 -18.42
N GLN A 7 -0.64 5.22 -17.44
CA GLN A 7 -1.51 6.41 -17.53
C GLN A 7 -3.00 6.16 -17.83
N GLN A 8 -3.44 4.90 -17.92
CA GLN A 8 -4.85 4.53 -18.08
C GLN A 8 -5.56 4.24 -16.73
N GLY A 9 -5.03 4.75 -15.60
CA GLY A 9 -5.56 4.48 -14.25
C GLY A 9 -5.40 3.04 -13.73
N LYS A 10 -4.92 2.10 -14.57
CA LYS A 10 -4.75 0.68 -14.23
C LYS A 10 -3.88 0.44 -12.99
N GLY A 11 -2.86 1.27 -12.77
CA GLY A 11 -2.01 1.20 -11.58
C GLY A 11 -2.79 1.50 -10.29
N SER A 12 -3.60 2.55 -10.29
CA SER A 12 -4.44 2.93 -9.15
C SER A 12 -5.50 1.87 -8.85
N ILE A 13 -6.16 1.34 -9.89
CA ILE A 13 -7.17 0.28 -9.75
C ILE A 13 -6.54 -0.99 -9.17
N LEU A 14 -5.36 -1.38 -9.67
CA LEU A 14 -4.65 -2.55 -9.18
C LEU A 14 -4.24 -2.38 -7.72
N LEU A 15 -3.66 -1.23 -7.36
CA LEU A 15 -3.27 -0.93 -5.98
C LEU A 15 -4.48 -0.96 -5.04
N TRP A 16 -5.58 -0.31 -5.42
CA TRP A 16 -6.79 -0.31 -4.61
C TRP A 16 -7.36 -1.72 -4.41
N ARG A 17 -7.46 -2.53 -5.48
CA ARG A 17 -7.90 -3.92 -5.40
C ARG A 17 -7.00 -4.76 -4.49
N TYR A 18 -5.69 -4.55 -4.58
CA TYR A 18 -4.73 -5.24 -3.73
C TYR A 18 -4.92 -4.86 -2.25
N LEU A 19 -5.09 -3.58 -1.94
CA LEU A 19 -5.37 -3.15 -0.56
C LEU A 19 -6.68 -3.73 -0.02
N GLN A 20 -7.75 -3.79 -0.83
CA GLN A 20 -8.99 -4.46 -0.44
C GLN A 20 -8.78 -5.95 -0.16
N TYR A 21 -8.02 -6.63 -1.01
CA TYR A 21 -7.66 -8.03 -0.80
C TYR A 21 -6.91 -8.23 0.53
N LEU A 22 -5.91 -7.40 0.82
CA LEU A 22 -5.14 -7.49 2.08
C LEU A 22 -6.01 -7.33 3.33
N ARG A 23 -7.09 -6.54 3.27
CA ARG A 23 -8.03 -6.38 4.40
C ARG A 23 -8.82 -7.67 4.71
N CYS A 24 -8.95 -8.57 3.74
CA CYS A 24 -9.60 -9.86 3.92
C CYS A 24 -8.64 -10.95 4.42
N VAL A 25 -7.32 -10.71 4.42
CA VAL A 25 -6.33 -11.68 4.88
C VAL A 25 -6.20 -11.59 6.40
N PRO A 26 -6.46 -12.67 7.15
CA PRO A 26 -6.37 -12.67 8.61
C PRO A 26 -4.92 -12.44 9.07
N GLY A 27 -4.75 -11.66 10.14
CA GLY A 27 -3.44 -11.38 10.75
C GLY A 27 -2.67 -10.20 10.14
N LEU A 28 -3.06 -9.70 8.96
CA LEU A 28 -2.43 -8.52 8.38
C LEU A 28 -2.94 -7.23 9.03
N ARG A 29 -2.00 -6.39 9.49
CA ARG A 29 -2.30 -5.10 10.15
C ARG A 29 -1.92 -3.89 9.31
N ARG A 30 -0.95 -4.06 8.42
CA ARG A 30 -0.39 -2.99 7.61
C ARG A 30 0.24 -3.51 6.32
N ALA A 31 0.30 -2.66 5.31
CA ALA A 31 1.13 -2.86 4.12
C ALA A 31 2.28 -1.84 4.15
N LEU A 32 3.48 -2.30 3.81
CA LEU A 32 4.68 -1.49 3.70
C LEU A 32 5.20 -1.54 2.27
N LEU A 33 5.77 -0.44 1.80
CA LEU A 33 6.52 -0.38 0.55
C LEU A 33 7.59 0.69 0.63
N ILE A 34 8.56 0.59 -0.27
CA ILE A 34 9.51 1.66 -0.58
C ILE A 34 9.17 2.23 -1.96
N CYS A 35 9.33 3.55 -2.12
CA CYS A 35 9.14 4.21 -3.41
C CYS A 35 10.08 5.39 -3.60
N GLU A 36 10.43 5.71 -4.85
CA GLU A 36 11.15 6.94 -5.18
C GLU A 36 10.29 8.17 -4.89
N ASP A 37 10.93 9.32 -4.64
CA ASP A 37 10.27 10.55 -4.18
C ASP A 37 9.12 11.02 -5.09
N PHE A 38 9.27 10.87 -6.41
CA PHE A 38 8.23 11.29 -7.37
C PHE A 38 6.92 10.46 -7.27
N LEU A 39 6.98 9.28 -6.65
CA LEU A 39 5.82 8.41 -6.42
C LEU A 39 5.15 8.67 -5.06
N VAL A 40 5.79 9.40 -4.14
CA VAL A 40 5.21 9.70 -2.82
C VAL A 40 3.81 10.31 -2.93
N PRO A 41 3.56 11.34 -3.79
CA PRO A 41 2.21 11.90 -3.92
C PRO A 41 1.16 10.90 -4.43
N PHE A 42 1.57 9.90 -5.21
CA PHE A 42 0.68 8.85 -5.70
C PHE A 42 0.23 7.94 -4.55
N TYR A 43 1.17 7.50 -3.70
CA TYR A 43 0.85 6.62 -2.57
C TYR A 43 0.14 7.36 -1.43
N LEU A 44 0.47 8.64 -1.18
CA LEU A 44 -0.28 9.48 -0.25
C LEU A 44 -1.77 9.57 -0.64
N LYS A 45 -2.08 9.80 -1.93
CA LYS A 45 -3.46 9.81 -2.43
C LYS A 45 -4.17 8.46 -2.26
N ALA A 46 -3.43 7.35 -2.29
CA ALA A 46 -3.98 6.02 -2.03
C ALA A 46 -4.21 5.73 -0.53
N GLY A 47 -3.78 6.63 0.37
CA GLY A 47 -3.96 6.53 1.81
C GLY A 47 -2.75 5.98 2.57
N PHE A 48 -1.59 5.84 1.93
CA PHE A 48 -0.34 5.56 2.63
C PHE A 48 0.13 6.80 3.41
N LYS A 49 0.95 6.57 4.43
CA LYS A 49 1.63 7.59 5.22
C LYS A 49 3.13 7.41 5.08
N GLU A 50 3.86 8.53 5.06
CA GLU A 50 5.32 8.51 5.07
C GLU A 50 5.85 8.03 6.43
N LYS A 51 6.87 7.18 6.39
CA LYS A 51 7.62 6.73 7.57
C LYS A 51 8.97 7.44 7.69
N GLY A 52 9.55 7.82 6.55
CA GLY A 52 10.85 8.47 6.44
C GLY A 52 11.70 7.83 5.36
N PRO A 53 12.97 8.26 5.22
CA PRO A 53 13.91 7.68 4.29
C PRO A 53 14.14 6.19 4.60
N SER A 54 14.16 5.38 3.55
CA SER A 54 14.47 3.95 3.61
C SER A 54 15.94 3.72 3.91
N GLU A 55 16.25 2.79 4.81
CA GLU A 55 17.63 2.29 4.98
C GLU A 55 18.08 1.42 3.80
N ILE A 56 17.12 0.86 3.05
CA ILE A 56 17.39 0.11 1.83
C ILE A 56 17.76 1.12 0.74
N SER A 57 19.02 1.04 0.28
CA SER A 57 19.51 1.74 -0.90
C SER A 57 19.81 0.73 -2.01
N VAL A 58 19.50 1.12 -3.26
CA VAL A 58 19.83 0.31 -4.43
C VAL A 58 20.68 1.19 -5.34
N SER A 59 21.99 0.97 -5.31
CA SER A 59 22.97 1.83 -6.00
C SER A 59 22.79 3.29 -5.55
N ASN A 60 22.56 4.22 -6.47
CA ASN A 60 22.36 5.65 -6.19
C ASN A 60 20.88 6.03 -6.03
N LEU A 61 19.97 5.06 -5.87
CA LEU A 61 18.56 5.33 -5.65
C LEU A 61 18.25 5.47 -4.16
N ASN A 62 17.63 6.59 -3.81
CA ASN A 62 17.05 6.84 -2.50
C ASN A 62 15.56 6.52 -2.56
N PHE A 63 15.04 5.92 -1.49
CA PHE A 63 13.63 5.57 -1.40
C PHE A 63 13.03 6.13 -0.12
N GLN A 64 11.73 6.43 -0.18
CA GLN A 64 10.90 6.75 0.97
C GLN A 64 10.14 5.49 1.40
N GLU A 65 10.16 5.18 2.69
CA GLU A 65 9.31 4.16 3.29
C GLU A 65 7.89 4.70 3.50
N MET A 66 6.91 3.90 3.10
CA MET A 66 5.49 4.23 3.16
C MET A 66 4.70 3.12 3.88
N GLU A 67 3.78 3.49 4.74
CA GLU A 67 2.92 2.58 5.51
C GLU A 67 1.42 2.82 5.23
N TYR A 68 0.67 1.75 5.00
CA TYR A 68 -0.79 1.77 4.95
C TYR A 68 -1.34 0.90 6.07
N LEU A 69 -2.10 1.49 7.00
CA LEU A 69 -2.77 0.73 8.06
C LEU A 69 -4.02 0.05 7.50
N LEU A 70 -4.06 -1.28 7.57
CA LEU A 70 -5.23 -2.04 7.18
C LEU A 70 -6.26 -1.91 8.31
N GLY A 71 -7.35 -1.20 8.04
CA GLY A 71 -8.43 -0.98 9.01
C GLY A 71 -8.89 -2.32 9.61
N GLY A 72 -8.66 -2.47 10.92
CA GLY A 72 -8.73 -3.73 11.65
C GLY A 72 -10.05 -4.48 11.43
N GLN A 73 -9.89 -5.78 11.19
CA GLN A 73 -10.88 -6.86 11.20
C GLN A 73 -12.36 -6.46 11.28
N ALA A 74 -12.88 -5.75 10.26
CA ALA A 74 -14.32 -5.63 10.10
C ALA A 74 -14.99 -7.02 10.00
N TYR A 75 -14.22 -8.04 9.59
CA TYR A 75 -14.69 -9.43 9.47
C TYR A 75 -14.55 -10.29 10.73
N ALA A 76 -13.71 -9.93 11.73
CA ALA A 76 -13.61 -10.73 12.95
C ALA A 76 -14.74 -10.46 13.97
N ARG A 77 -15.60 -9.46 13.69
CA ARG A 77 -16.80 -9.16 14.49
C ARG A 77 -17.97 -10.12 14.22
N ARG A 78 -17.72 -11.36 13.78
CA ARG A 78 -18.79 -12.35 13.54
C ARG A 78 -18.76 -13.58 14.43
N ASN A 79 -17.92 -13.64 15.47
CA ASN A 79 -17.99 -14.74 16.44
C ASN A 79 -18.04 -14.19 17.87
N SER A 80 -19.24 -13.82 18.32
CA SER A 80 -19.64 -13.90 19.72
C SER A 80 -21.17 -13.91 19.84
N GLY A 81 -21.75 -15.11 19.79
CA GLY A 81 -22.95 -15.55 20.52
C GLY A 81 -24.30 -14.87 20.24
N CYS A 82 -25.19 -15.59 19.57
CA CYS A 82 -26.46 -16.12 20.09
C CYS A 82 -27.07 -17.08 19.06
#